data_AF-A0A0N7M1Z2-F1
#
_entry.id   AF-A0A0N7M1Z2-F1
#
_cell.length_a   1.000
_cell.length_b   1.000
_cell.length_c   1.000
_cell.angle_alpha   90.00
_cell.angle_beta   90.00
_cell.angle_gamma   90.00
#
_symmetry.space_group_name_H-M   'P 1'
#
loop_
_entity.id
_entity.type
_entity.pdbx_description
1 polymer ?
#
loop_
_entity_poly.entity_id
_entity_poly.type
_entity_poly.pdbx_seq_one_letter_code
_entity_poly.pdbx_strand_id
1 'polypeptide(L)' 'MKPLLMTLSLLALAACGVDGAPLKPTANAGVSIGTGGISTSAGVGVRKGPLSVGLSL' A
#
# COMPACT_ATOMS: atom_id res chain seq x y z
N MET A 1 -2.32 36.86 -12.48
CA MET A 1 -1.54 35.89 -13.28
C MET A 1 -0.72 34.90 -12.43
N LYS A 2 -0.20 35.27 -11.25
CA LYS A 2 0.69 34.43 -10.42
C LYS A 2 0.03 33.23 -9.69
N PRO A 3 -1.21 33.30 -9.15
CA PRO A 3 -1.74 32.20 -8.33
C PRO A 3 -2.13 30.98 -9.17
N LEU A 4 -2.50 31.21 -10.44
CA LEU A 4 -2.87 30.15 -11.38
C LEU A 4 -1.70 29.19 -11.66
N LEU A 5 -0.47 29.72 -11.71
CA LEU A 5 0.72 28.90 -11.95
C LEU A 5 1.02 27.98 -10.75
N MET A 6 0.78 28.47 -9.52
CA MET A 6 0.98 27.67 -8.30
C MET A 6 -0.03 26.53 -8.19
N THR A 7 -1.31 26.79 -8.44
CA THR A 7 -2.33 25.74 -8.37
C THR A 7 -2.11 24.67 -9.43
N LEU A 8 -1.71 25.07 -10.64
CA LEU A 8 -1.40 24.13 -11.72
C LEU A 8 -0.17 23.26 -11.42
N SER A 9 0.85 23.82 -10.76
CA SER A 9 2.06 23.09 -10.36
C SER A 9 1.77 22.06 -9.24
N LEU A 10 0.92 22.40 -8.27
CA LEU A 10 0.46 21.45 -7.25
C LEU A 10 -0.36 20.30 -7.86
N LEU A 11 -1.22 20.61 -8.83
CA LEU A 11 -2.05 19.62 -9.50
C LEU A 11 -1.21 18.65 -10.36
N ALA A 12 -0.19 19.17 -11.05
CA ALA A 12 0.75 18.35 -11.82
C ALA A 12 1.59 17.42 -10.93
N LEU A 13 1.99 17.87 -9.74
CA LEU A 13 2.74 17.04 -8.78
C LEU A 13 1.86 15.94 -8.17
N ALA A 14 0.58 16.26 -7.87
CA ALA A 14 -0.40 15.26 -7.46
C ALA A 14 -0.68 14.25 -8.58
N ALA A 15 -0.74 14.70 -9.84
CA ALA A 15 -0.94 13.85 -11.01
C ALA A 15 0.24 12.89 -11.27
N CYS A 16 1.47 13.33 -11.03
CA CYS A 16 2.65 12.47 -11.07
C CYS A 16 2.60 11.34 -10.00
N GLY A 17 1.81 11.51 -8.94
CA GLY A 17 1.57 10.48 -7.91
C GLY A 17 0.45 9.48 -8.22
N VAL A 18 -0.45 9.78 -9.17
CA VAL A 18 -1.53 8.85 -9.59
C VAL A 18 -1.01 7.79 -10.57
N ASP A 19 0.04 8.11 -11.34
CA ASP A 19 0.62 7.20 -12.34
C ASP A 19 1.78 6.33 -11.79
N GLY A 20 1.97 6.34 -10.47
CA GLY A 20 3.14 5.76 -9.82
C GLY A 20 2.98 4.28 -9.46
N ALA A 21 3.40 3.39 -10.38
CA ALA A 21 3.64 1.96 -10.23
C ALA A 21 2.44 1.08 -9.80
N PRO A 22 2.31 -0.14 -10.35
CA PRO A 22 1.29 -1.09 -9.90
C PRO A 22 1.43 -1.30 -8.40
N LEU A 23 0.37 -0.97 -7.65
CA LEU A 23 0.22 -1.35 -6.25
C LEU A 23 0.55 -2.84 -6.19
N LYS A 24 1.56 -3.23 -5.40
CA LYS A 24 1.92 -4.63 -5.20
C LYS A 24 1.15 -5.13 -3.98
N PRO A 25 -0.05 -5.72 -4.14
CA PRO A 25 -0.72 -6.38 -3.04
C PRO A 25 0.11 -7.58 -2.62
N THR A 26 0.34 -7.69 -1.32
CA THR A 26 0.94 -8.84 -0.67
C THR A 26 -0.13 -9.45 0.22
N ALA A 27 -0.42 -10.72 0.00
CA ALA A 27 -1.32 -11.50 0.82
C ALA A 27 -0.55 -12.70 1.34
N ASN A 28 -0.61 -12.90 2.65
CA ASN A 28 0.06 -13.97 3.36
C ASN A 28 -1.00 -14.69 4.19
N ALA A 29 -1.14 -15.99 3.99
CA ALA A 29 -1.98 -16.83 4.82
C ALA A 29 -1.12 -17.99 5.33
N GLY A 30 -1.17 -18.23 6.64
CA GLY A 30 -0.41 -19.28 7.31
C GLY A 30 -1.34 -20.13 8.17
N VAL A 31 -1.15 -21.44 8.12
CA VAL A 31 -1.81 -22.39 9.03
C VAL A 31 -0.72 -23.18 9.72
N SER A 32 -0.61 -23.00 11.02
CA SER A 32 0.34 -23.71 11.88
C SER A 32 -0.39 -24.79 12.65
N ILE A 33 0.10 -26.02 12.55
CA ILE A 33 -0.47 -27.18 13.22
C ILE A 33 0.61 -27.73 14.15
N GLY A 34 0.34 -27.74 15.45
CA GLY A 34 1.26 -28.22 16.46
C GLY A 34 0.55 -28.98 17.56
N THR A 35 1.31 -29.50 18.50
CA THR A 35 0.79 -30.26 19.65
C THR A 35 -0.14 -29.44 20.55
N GLY A 36 -0.08 -28.11 20.47
CA GLY A 36 -0.96 -27.17 21.18
C GLY A 36 -2.22 -26.75 20.42
N GLY A 37 -2.49 -27.28 19.23
CA GLY A 37 -3.68 -26.96 18.42
C GLY A 37 -3.35 -26.33 17.06
N ILE A 38 -4.38 -25.72 16.46
CA ILE A 38 -4.32 -25.12 15.12
C ILE A 38 -4.35 -23.60 15.29
N SER A 39 -3.41 -22.90 14.67
CA SER A 39 -3.38 -21.44 14.64
C SER A 39 -3.31 -20.96 13.19
N THR A 40 -4.20 -20.03 12.85
CA THR A 40 -4.27 -19.41 11.52
C THR A 40 -3.78 -17.98 11.62
N SER A 41 -2.88 -17.59 10.73
CA SER A 41 -2.46 -16.20 10.55
C SER A 41 -2.85 -15.73 9.16
N ALA A 42 -3.33 -14.49 9.06
CA ALA A 42 -3.67 -13.89 7.77
C ALA A 42 -3.21 -12.43 7.75
N GLY A 43 -2.37 -12.10 6.78
CA GLY A 43 -1.84 -10.76 6.57
C GLY A 43 -2.14 -10.27 5.16
N VAL A 44 -2.63 -9.04 5.05
CA VAL A 44 -2.79 -8.33 3.77
C VAL A 44 -2.04 -7.01 3.84
N GLY A 45 -1.31 -6.69 2.78
CA GLY A 45 -0.57 -5.45 2.69
C GLY A 45 -0.47 -4.94 1.28
N VAL A 46 -0.16 -3.65 1.18
CA VAL A 46 0.00 -2.97 -0.09
C VAL A 46 1.32 -2.22 -0.05
N ARG A 47 2.14 -2.42 -1.07
CA ARG A 47 3.40 -1.68 -1.24
C ARG A 47 3.32 -0.77 -2.46
N LYS A 48 3.57 0.52 -2.26
CA LYS A 48 3.68 1.55 -3.30
C LYS A 48 5.01 2.29 -3.12
N GLY A 49 6.04 1.84 -3.84
CA GLY A 49 7.40 2.36 -3.68
C GLY A 49 7.90 2.21 -2.23
N PRO A 50 8.39 3.28 -1.57
CA PRO A 50 8.86 3.23 -0.19
C PRO A 50 7.72 3.13 0.85
N LEU A 51 6.46 3.34 0.46
CA LEU A 51 5.31 3.29 1.35
C LEU A 51 4.75 1.86 1.42
N SER A 52 4.57 1.35 2.63
CA SER A 52 4.02 0.02 2.89
C SER A 52 2.99 0.09 4.01
N VAL A 53 1.78 -0.40 3.74
CA VAL A 53 0.68 -0.47 4.70
C VAL A 53 0.23 -1.92 4.78
N GLY A 54 0.08 -2.47 5.98
CA GLY A 54 -0.31 -3.86 6.17
C GLY A 54 -1.18 -4.06 7.41
N LEU A 55 -2.10 -5.02 7.32
CA LEU A 55 -3.00 -5.48 8.37
C LEU A 55 -2.76 -6.98 8.54
N SER A 56 -2.69 -7.46 9.77
CA SER A 56 -2.56 -8.89 10.08
C SER A 56 -3.48 -9.31 11.23
N LEU A 57 -4.01 -10.53 11.12
CA LEU A 57 -4.84 -11.22 12.09
C LEU A 57 -4.04 -12.35 12.75
#